data_AF-A0A662EWU3-F1
#
_entry.id   AF-A0A662EWU3-F1
#
_cell.length_a   1.000
_cell.length_b   1.000
_cell.length_c   1.000
_cell.angle_alpha   90.00
_cell.angle_beta   90.00
_cell.angle_gamma   90.00
#
_symmetry.space_group_name_H-M   'P 1'
#
loop_
_entity.id
_entity.type
_entity.pdbx_description
1 polymer ?
#
loop_
_entity_poly.entity_id
_entity_poly.type
_entity_poly.pdbx_seq_one_letter_code
_entity_poly.pdbx_strand_id
1 'polypeptide(L)' 'MTAKALKERLIEEIGKLPKDRLREVFDFVGYLRTREENGAATKSPEDLDPQQDPILKLVGIADVEPFSQNIDEELYGE' A
#
# COMPACT_ATOMS: atom_id res chain seq x y z
N MET A 1 25.44 -4.19 21.39
CA MET A 1 25.55 -2.78 20.93
C MET A 1 24.49 -1.97 21.64
N THR A 2 24.82 -0.77 22.15
CA THR A 2 23.81 0.13 22.76
C THR A 2 23.03 0.84 21.66
N ALA A 3 21.81 1.30 21.96
CA ALA A 3 20.97 2.02 20.99
C ALA A 3 21.67 3.29 20.44
N LYS A 4 22.48 3.96 21.26
CA LYS A 4 23.28 5.11 20.85
C LYS A 4 24.34 4.72 19.81
N ALA A 5 25.14 3.69 20.09
CA ALA A 5 26.16 3.21 19.17
C ALA A 5 25.56 2.71 17.84
N LEU A 6 24.34 2.15 17.88
CA LEU A 6 23.64 1.70 16.67
C LEU A 6 23.20 2.89 15.80
N LYS A 7 22.65 3.95 16.41
CA LYS A 7 22.25 5.17 15.68
C LYS A 7 23.44 5.87 15.04
N GLU A 8 24.56 5.98 15.75
CA GLU A 8 25.80 6.56 15.24
C GLU A 8 26.31 5.81 14.01
N ARG A 9 26.34 4.47 14.08
CA ARG A 9 26.72 3.62 12.95
C ARG A 9 25.75 3.76 11.76
N LEU A 10 24.45 3.89 12.03
CA LEU A 10 23.45 4.07 10.98
C LEU A 10 23.68 5.38 10.20
N ILE A 11 23.98 6.46 10.92
CA ILE A 11 24.30 7.78 10.32
C ILE A 11 25.54 7.68 9.44
N GLU A 12 26.58 6.98 9.93
CA GLU A 12 27.81 6.78 9.17
C GLU A 12 27.58 6.02 7.84
N GLU A 13 26.78 4.96 7.88
CA GLU A 13 26.48 4.15 6.69
C GLU A 13 25.56 4.89 5.72
N ILE A 14 24.56 5.61 6.20
CA ILE A 14 23.70 6.45 5.35
C ILE A 14 24.51 7.55 4.64
N GLY A 15 25.51 8.12 5.33
CA GLY A 15 26.41 9.12 4.75
C GLY A 15 27.26 8.61 3.57
N LYS A 16 27.47 7.29 3.46
CA LYS A 16 28.22 6.66 2.36
C LYS A 16 27.34 6.32 1.15
N LEU A 17 26.02 6.45 1.27
CA LEU A 17 25.10 6.11 0.18
C LEU A 17 25.08 7.17 -0.92
N PRO A 18 24.93 6.76 -2.19
CA PRO A 18 24.67 7.70 -3.27
C PRO A 18 23.31 8.37 -3.09
N LYS A 19 23.17 9.61 -3.57
CA LYS A 19 21.98 10.45 -3.39
C LYS A 19 20.69 9.76 -3.81
N ASP A 20 20.74 8.96 -4.87
CA ASP A 20 19.59 8.26 -5.44
C ASP A 20 19.03 7.18 -4.50
N ARG A 21 19.85 6.68 -3.56
CA ARG A 21 19.48 5.68 -2.55
C ARG A 21 19.04 6.31 -1.23
N LEU A 22 19.34 7.58 -0.99
CA LEU A 22 18.88 8.28 0.22
C LEU A 22 17.36 8.38 0.28
N ARG A 23 16.70 8.50 -0.89
CA ARG A 23 15.24 8.51 -0.98
C ARG A 23 14.63 7.19 -0.54
N GLU A 24 15.19 6.08 -1.00
CA GLU A 24 14.77 4.72 -0.61
C GLU A 24 14.90 4.51 0.91
N VAL A 25 16.00 4.97 1.52
CA VAL A 25 16.18 4.90 2.98
C VAL A 25 15.16 5.77 3.71
N PHE A 26 14.90 6.98 3.22
CA PHE A 26 13.91 7.88 3.81
C PHE A 26 12.49 7.27 3.78
N ASP A 27 12.11 6.73 2.63
CA ASP A 27 10.81 6.07 2.43
C ASP A 27 10.68 4.84 3.35
N PHE A 28 11.75 4.05 3.51
CA PHE A 28 11.78 2.90 4.40
C PHE A 28 11.63 3.28 5.88
N VAL A 29 12.28 4.35 6.33
CA VAL A 29 12.09 4.86 7.71
C VAL A 29 10.65 5.35 7.91
N GLY A 30 10.06 6.01 6.91
CA GLY A 30 8.65 6.40 6.92
C GLY A 30 7.71 5.19 7.00
N TYR A 31 8.00 4.14 6.24
CA TYR A 31 7.30 2.87 6.32
C TYR A 31 7.42 2.23 7.71
N LEU A 32 8.60 2.20 8.34
CA LEU A 32 8.74 1.61 9.68
C LEU A 32 7.92 2.37 10.73
N ARG A 33 7.89 3.70 10.66
CA ARG A 33 7.07 4.53 11.57
C ARG A 33 5.57 4.27 11.38
N THR A 34 5.12 4.25 10.13
CA THR A 34 3.71 4.03 9.80
C THR A 34 3.29 2.57 9.98
N ARG A 35 4.20 1.61 9.83
CA ARG A 35 3.97 0.19 10.14
C ARG A 35 3.85 -0.03 11.64
N GLU A 36 4.58 0.70 12.48
CA GLU A 36 4.36 0.65 13.92
C GLU A 36 3.01 1.27 14.31
N GLU A 37 2.57 2.32 13.61
CA GLU A 37 1.24 2.93 13.80
C GLU A 37 0.09 2.05 13.26
N ASN A 38 0.28 1.37 12.12
CA ASN A 38 -0.71 0.51 11.47
C ASN A 38 -0.57 -0.98 11.84
N GLY A 39 0.48 -1.37 12.57
CA GLY A 39 0.78 -2.75 12.95
C GLY A 39 -0.13 -3.30 14.06
N ALA A 40 -0.94 -2.44 14.68
CA ALA A 40 -2.09 -2.85 15.47
C ALA A 40 -3.36 -3.08 14.62
N ALA A 41 -3.32 -2.74 13.33
CA ALA A 41 -4.45 -2.77 12.41
C ALA A 41 -4.13 -3.46 11.08
N THR A 42 -3.15 -4.38 11.05
CA THR A 42 -3.18 -5.45 10.05
C THR A 42 -4.39 -6.30 10.34
N LYS A 43 -5.54 -5.89 9.79
CA LYS A 43 -6.73 -6.71 9.68
C LYS A 43 -6.28 -8.04 9.10
N SER A 44 -6.43 -9.09 9.88
CA SER A 44 -6.18 -10.45 9.44
C SER A 44 -7.09 -10.73 8.24
N PRO A 45 -6.78 -11.68 7.34
CA PRO A 45 -7.72 -12.10 6.30
C PRO A 45 -9.09 -12.49 6.87
N GLU A 46 -9.11 -12.93 8.14
CA GLU A 46 -10.28 -13.24 8.96
C GLU A 46 -11.14 -12.00 9.30
N ASP A 47 -10.56 -10.80 9.32
CA ASP A 47 -11.23 -9.51 9.58
C ASP A 47 -11.83 -8.89 8.29
N LEU A 48 -11.58 -9.50 7.13
CA LEU A 48 -12.16 -9.11 5.85
C LEU A 48 -13.42 -9.94 5.60
N ASP A 49 -14.54 -9.52 6.19
CA ASP A 49 -15.86 -10.12 5.93
C ASP A 49 -16.34 -9.73 4.53
N PRO A 50 -16.49 -10.68 3.57
CA PRO A 50 -17.01 -10.39 2.24
C PRO A 50 -18.42 -9.77 2.28
N GLN A 51 -19.23 -10.03 3.32
CA GLN A 51 -20.56 -9.45 3.46
C GLN A 51 -20.54 -7.95 3.81
N GLN A 52 -19.43 -7.47 4.35
CA GLN A 52 -19.18 -6.06 4.66
C GLN A 52 -18.43 -5.33 3.55
N ASP A 53 -18.10 -6.01 2.44
CA ASP A 53 -17.40 -5.39 1.32
C ASP A 53 -18.38 -4.58 0.43
N PRO A 54 -18.33 -3.24 0.46
CA PRO A 54 -19.17 -2.42 -0.39
C PRO A 54 -18.80 -2.56 -1.87
N ILE A 55 -17.56 -2.93 -2.21
CA ILE A 55 -17.15 -3.18 -3.59
C ILE A 55 -17.81 -4.46 -4.09
N LEU A 56 -17.84 -5.53 -3.27
CA LEU A 56 -18.52 -6.77 -3.64
C LEU A 56 -20.02 -6.57 -3.90
N LYS A 57 -20.68 -5.65 -3.19
CA LYS A 57 -22.08 -5.25 -3.47
C LYS A 57 -22.26 -4.52 -4.79
N LEU A 58 -21.19 -3.92 -5.33
CA LEU A 58 -21.19 -3.18 -6.59
C LEU A 58 -20.78 -4.06 -7.78
N VAL A 59 -20.11 -5.20 -7.54
CA VAL A 59 -19.80 -6.20 -8.57
C VAL A 59 -21.11 -6.79 -9.09
N GLY A 60 -21.41 -6.58 -10.38
CA GLY A 60 -22.68 -6.95 -11.02
C GLY A 60 -23.56 -5.76 -11.42
N ILE A 61 -23.26 -4.52 -10.98
CA ILE A 61 -23.96 -3.33 -11.48
C ILE A 61 -23.60 -3.03 -12.94
N ALA A 62 -22.38 -3.39 -13.36
CA ALA A 62 -21.98 -3.30 -14.76
C ALA A 62 -22.63 -4.37 -15.64
N ASP A 63 -23.23 -5.41 -15.05
CA ASP A 63 -23.87 -6.53 -15.78
C ASP A 63 -25.36 -6.28 -16.07
N VAL A 64 -25.94 -5.17 -15.58
CA VAL A 64 -27.33 -4.77 -15.86
C VAL A 64 -27.41 -3.65 -16.89
N GLU A 65 -28.44 -3.68 -17.75
CA GLU A 65 -28.71 -2.59 -18.68
C GLU A 65 -28.90 -1.25 -17.92
N PRO A 66 -28.39 -0.12 -18.46
CA PRO A 66 -27.75 0.04 -19.77
C PRO A 66 -26.24 -0.20 -19.75
N PHE A 67 -25.64 -0.50 -18.59
CA PHE A 67 -24.20 -0.56 -18.42
C PHE A 67 -23.56 -1.80 -19.05
N SER A 68 -24.31 -2.89 -19.21
CA SER A 68 -23.79 -4.13 -19.81
C SER A 68 -23.82 -4.15 -21.33
N GLN A 69 -24.60 -3.28 -21.96
CA GLN A 69 -24.68 -3.21 -23.43
C GLN A 69 -23.69 -2.17 -23.92
N ASN A 70 -22.76 -2.61 -24.76
CA ASN A 70 -21.75 -1.78 -25.43
C ASN A 70 -20.64 -1.25 -24.51
N ILE A 71 -20.48 -1.78 -23.28
CA ILE A 71 -19.36 -1.35 -22.40
C ILE A 71 -18.00 -1.52 -23.08
N ASP A 72 -17.84 -2.61 -23.83
CA ASP A 72 -16.60 -2.88 -24.57
C ASP A 72 -16.41 -1.88 -25.71
N GLU A 73 -17.48 -1.50 -26.41
CA GLU A 73 -17.45 -0.53 -27.51
C GLU A 73 -17.24 0.90 -27.01
N GLU A 74 -17.78 1.26 -25.84
CA GLU A 74 -17.55 2.57 -25.19
C GLU A 74 -16.13 2.70 -24.62
N LEU A 75 -15.59 1.63 -24.03
CA LEU A 75 -14.28 1.66 -23.38
C LEU A 75 -13.13 1.46 -24.36
N TYR A 76 -13.34 0.64 -25.39
CA TYR A 76 -12.28 0.24 -26.31
C TYR A 76 -12.47 0.75 -27.74
N GLY A 77 -13.68 1.20 -28.11
CA GLY A 77 -14.01 1.52 -29.50
C GLY A 77 -13.96 0.28 -30.41
N GLU A 78 -14.38 0.43 -31.67
CA GLU A 78 -13.97 -0.53 -32.72
C GLU A 78 -12.47 -0.42 -33.03
#